data_AF-A0A7T8I1P9-F1
#
_entry.id   AF-A0A7T8I1P9-F1
#
_cell.length_a   1.000
_cell.length_b   1.000
_cell.length_c   1.000
_cell.angle_alpha   90.00
_cell.angle_beta   90.00
_cell.angle_gamma   90.00
#
_symmetry.space_group_name_H-M   'P 1'
#
loop_
_entity.id
_entity.type
_entity.pdbx_description
1 polymer ?
#
loop_
_entity_poly.entity_id
_entity_poly.type
_entity_poly.pdbx_seq_one_letter_code
_entity_poly.pdbx_strand_id
1 'polypeptide(L)'
;FADIGDIIRGRDLFHGNDEEKKQRKQLDDKLKTIFGHIYEELKRGDKKKEAEKHYKDGAPEFYKLREDWWTANRATVWKALTCDVKGNTYFHATCNGEERTKGYCRCNGDKPDADKPNTDPPTYFDYVPQYLR
;
A
#
# COMPACT_ATOMS: atom_id res chain seq x y z
N PHE A 1 6.87 -1.24 5.30
CA PHE A 1 6.14 -1.23 4.01
C PHE A 1 4.98 -2.21 4.01
N ALA A 2 5.23 -3.52 4.18
CA ALA A 2 4.18 -4.53 4.20
C ALA A 2 3.12 -4.28 5.29
N ASP A 3 3.52 -3.96 6.53
CA ASP A 3 2.56 -3.66 7.61
C ASP A 3 1.73 -2.41 7.34
N ILE A 4 2.30 -1.37 6.72
CA ILE A 4 1.55 -0.20 6.27
C ILE A 4 0.50 -0.62 5.24
N GLY A 5 0.88 -1.49 4.30
CA GLY A 5 -0.05 -2.07 3.33
C GLY A 5 -1.18 -2.85 3.99
N ASP A 6 -0.89 -3.62 5.03
CA ASP A 6 -1.93 -4.36 5.78
C ASP A 6 -2.85 -3.44 6.58
N ILE A 7 -2.32 -2.40 7.22
CA ILE A 7 -3.14 -1.38 7.89
C ILE A 7 -4.06 -0.70 6.88
N ILE A 8 -3.52 -0.26 5.74
CA ILE A 8 -4.30 0.38 4.68
C ILE A 8 -5.35 -0.56 4.09
N ARG A 9 -5.09 -1.87 4.01
CA ARG A 9 -6.05 -2.86 3.47
C ARG A 9 -6.99 -3.47 4.52
N GLY A 10 -6.81 -3.14 5.80
CA GLY A 10 -7.60 -3.74 6.89
C GLY A 10 -7.25 -5.20 7.17
N ARG A 11 -6.00 -5.62 6.87
CA ARG A 11 -5.49 -6.99 7.06
C ARG A 11 -4.51 -7.12 8.24
N ASP A 12 -4.24 -6.03 8.95
CA ASP A 12 -3.30 -6.01 10.06
C ASP A 12 -3.88 -6.73 11.31
N LEU A 13 -3.12 -7.68 11.85
CA LEU A 13 -3.45 -8.58 12.95
C LEU A 13 -2.94 -8.08 14.30
N PHE A 14 -2.39 -6.87 14.39
CA PHE A 14 -1.85 -6.39 15.66
C PHE A 14 -2.98 -6.11 16.64
N HIS A 15 -3.02 -6.92 17.70
CA HIS A 15 -4.04 -6.81 18.74
C HIS A 15 -3.64 -5.92 19.92
N GLY A 16 -2.35 -5.73 20.20
CA GLY A 16 -1.86 -4.78 21.20
C GLY A 16 -2.47 -4.86 22.61
N ASN A 17 -2.17 -3.84 23.42
CA ASN A 17 -2.87 -3.58 24.68
C ASN A 17 -4.20 -2.81 24.44
N ASP A 18 -4.98 -2.60 25.49
CA ASP A 18 -6.32 -1.98 25.34
C ASP A 18 -6.28 -0.51 24.88
N GLU A 19 -5.19 0.21 25.13
CA GLU A 19 -4.99 1.57 24.61
C GLU A 19 -4.71 1.54 23.10
N GLU A 20 -3.80 0.67 22.67
CA GLU A 20 -3.45 0.48 21.26
C GLU A 20 -4.66 0.03 20.43
N LYS A 21 -5.51 -0.86 20.97
CA LYS A 21 -6.76 -1.27 20.32
C LYS A 21 -7.68 -0.08 20.06
N LYS A 22 -7.81 0.84 21.02
CA LYS A 22 -8.65 2.04 20.87
C LYS A 22 -8.10 2.95 19.77
N GLN A 23 -6.79 3.20 19.76
CA GLN A 23 -6.15 4.01 18.73
C GLN A 23 -6.28 3.38 17.33
N ARG A 24 -6.14 2.05 17.24
CA ARG A 24 -6.33 1.31 15.99
C ARG A 24 -7.75 1.35 15.48
N LYS A 25 -8.73 1.23 16.37
CA LYS A 25 -10.14 1.41 16.00
C LYS A 25 -10.39 2.81 15.43
N GLN A 26 -9.86 3.85 16.08
CA GLN A 26 -9.97 5.22 15.56
C GLN A 26 -9.31 5.40 14.19
N LEU A 27 -8.17 4.74 13.95
CA LEU A 27 -7.50 4.77 12.66
C LEU A 27 -8.33 4.05 11.59
N ASP A 28 -8.85 2.86 11.87
CA ASP A 28 -9.67 2.10 10.92
C ASP A 28 -10.99 2.83 10.60
N ASP A 29 -11.62 3.46 11.58
CA ASP A 29 -12.83 4.28 11.38
C ASP A 29 -12.55 5.48 10.44
N LYS A 30 -11.39 6.14 10.60
CA LYS A 30 -10.94 7.20 9.68
C LYS A 30 -10.68 6.67 8.28
N LEU A 31 -10.03 5.51 8.15
CA LEU A 31 -9.78 4.89 6.85
C LEU A 31 -11.09 4.51 6.16
N LYS A 32 -12.04 3.89 6.86
CA LYS A 32 -13.38 3.61 6.35
C LYS A 32 -14.09 4.87 5.86
N THR A 33 -13.98 5.97 6.61
CA THR A 33 -14.56 7.27 6.21
C THR A 33 -13.93 7.79 4.91
N ILE A 34 -12.59 7.78 4.82
CA ILE A 34 -11.86 8.21 3.62
C ILE A 34 -12.24 7.36 2.41
N PHE A 35 -12.22 6.03 2.55
CA PHE A 35 -12.57 5.12 1.45
C PHE A 35 -14.05 5.19 1.08
N GLY A 36 -14.93 5.51 2.03
CA GLY A 36 -16.32 5.85 1.75
C GLY A 36 -16.45 7.07 0.85
N HIS A 37 -15.71 8.16 1.15
CA HIS A 37 -15.68 9.33 0.27
C HIS A 37 -15.10 9.02 -1.12
N ILE A 38 -14.01 8.25 -1.19
CA ILE A 38 -13.44 7.80 -2.48
C ILE A 38 -14.47 7.00 -3.28
N TYR A 39 -15.20 6.09 -2.64
CA TYR A 39 -16.24 5.30 -3.29
C TYR A 39 -17.40 6.16 -3.79
N GLU A 40 -17.85 7.15 -3.00
CA GLU A 40 -18.86 8.10 -3.46
C GLU A 40 -18.38 8.91 -4.67
N GLU A 41 -17.13 9.40 -4.67
CA GLU A 41 -16.56 10.12 -5.82
C GLU A 41 -16.48 9.23 -7.08
N LEU A 42 -16.11 7.95 -6.94
CA LEU A 42 -16.12 6.99 -8.05
C LEU A 42 -17.52 6.79 -8.66
N LYS A 43 -18.59 7.01 -7.88
CA LYS A 43 -19.99 6.93 -8.33
C LYS A 43 -20.51 8.21 -8.98
N ARG A 44 -19.76 9.32 -8.99
CA ARG A 44 -20.24 10.62 -9.52
C ARG A 44 -20.07 10.82 -11.02
N GLY A 45 -19.52 9.84 -11.76
CA GLY A 45 -19.27 9.95 -13.21
C GLY A 45 -19.75 8.76 -14.04
N ASP A 46 -19.30 8.70 -15.29
CA ASP A 46 -19.69 7.68 -16.28
C ASP A 46 -19.38 6.25 -15.82
N LYS A 47 -18.38 6.10 -14.94
CA LYS A 47 -17.96 4.82 -14.37
C LYS A 47 -18.81 4.35 -13.19
N LYS A 48 -19.88 5.05 -12.82
CA LYS A 48 -20.73 4.70 -11.67
C LYS A 48 -21.14 3.23 -11.64
N LYS A 49 -21.70 2.74 -12.76
CA LYS A 49 -22.18 1.35 -12.85
C LYS A 49 -21.04 0.33 -12.70
N GLU A 50 -19.86 0.67 -13.22
CA GLU A 50 -18.67 -0.17 -13.13
C GLU A 50 -18.13 -0.19 -11.71
N ALA A 51 -18.03 0.97 -11.05
CA ALA A 51 -17.59 1.08 -9.67
C ALA A 51 -18.54 0.36 -8.70
N GLU A 52 -19.86 0.54 -8.85
CA GLU A 52 -20.87 -0.17 -8.07
C GLU A 52 -20.80 -1.67 -8.27
N LYS A 53 -20.61 -2.14 -9.51
CA LYS A 53 -20.49 -3.58 -9.81
C LYS A 53 -19.19 -4.15 -9.29
N HIS A 54 -18.07 -3.46 -9.48
CA HIS A 54 -16.73 -3.96 -9.15
C HIS A 54 -16.49 -3.96 -7.63
N TYR A 55 -16.97 -2.95 -6.90
CA TYR A 55 -16.78 -2.81 -5.45
C TYR A 55 -18.02 -3.16 -4.62
N LYS A 56 -19.01 -3.84 -5.21
CA LYS A 56 -20.25 -4.26 -4.53
C LYS A 56 -19.98 -5.06 -3.26
N ASP A 57 -19.05 -6.02 -3.37
CA ASP A 57 -18.71 -6.98 -2.33
C ASP A 57 -17.52 -6.43 -1.55
N GLY A 58 -17.80 -5.73 -0.46
CA GLY A 58 -16.75 -5.13 0.37
C GLY A 58 -17.21 -3.97 1.23
N ALA A 59 -18.39 -3.40 1.00
CA ALA A 59 -18.98 -2.43 1.92
C ALA A 59 -19.45 -3.10 3.23
N PRO A 60 -19.40 -2.40 4.38
CA PRO A 60 -18.92 -1.02 4.57
C PRO A 60 -17.40 -0.86 4.75
N GLU A 61 -16.62 -1.93 4.73
CA GLU A 61 -15.17 -1.90 5.02
C GLU A 61 -14.28 -1.52 3.83
N PHE A 62 -14.85 -1.55 2.63
CA PHE A 62 -14.24 -1.24 1.34
C PHE A 62 -13.00 -2.09 1.00
N TYR A 63 -12.88 -3.31 1.52
CA TYR A 63 -11.65 -4.13 1.39
C TYR A 63 -11.09 -4.20 -0.04
N LYS A 64 -11.94 -4.48 -1.03
CA LYS A 64 -11.52 -4.56 -2.43
C LYS A 64 -11.01 -3.21 -2.98
N LEU A 65 -11.67 -2.11 -2.63
CA LEU A 65 -11.22 -0.76 -3.00
C LEU A 65 -9.90 -0.39 -2.31
N ARG A 66 -9.74 -0.78 -1.03
CA ARG A 66 -8.51 -0.57 -0.26
C ARG A 66 -7.33 -1.36 -0.86
N GLU A 67 -7.59 -2.58 -1.32
CA GLU A 67 -6.62 -3.42 -2.04
C GLU A 67 -6.20 -2.82 -3.38
N ASP A 68 -7.16 -2.47 -4.23
CA ASP A 68 -6.89 -1.85 -5.54
C ASP A 68 -6.16 -0.50 -5.37
N TRP A 69 -6.53 0.30 -4.37
CA TRP A 69 -5.84 1.53 -4.03
C TRP A 69 -4.40 1.29 -3.60
N TRP A 70 -4.13 0.29 -2.76
CA TRP A 70 -2.77 -0.05 -2.37
C TRP A 70 -1.96 -0.47 -3.60
N THR A 71 -2.47 -1.37 -4.43
CA THR A 71 -1.79 -1.81 -5.65
C THR A 71 -1.47 -0.65 -6.59
N ALA A 72 -2.38 0.32 -6.75
CA ALA A 72 -2.17 1.51 -7.58
C ALA A 72 -1.13 2.49 -7.00
N ASN A 73 -0.98 2.56 -5.68
CA ASN A 73 -0.18 3.61 -5.01
C ASN A 73 1.09 3.09 -4.31
N ARG A 74 1.29 1.77 -4.21
CA ARG A 74 2.41 1.16 -3.47
C ARG A 74 3.79 1.64 -3.92
N ALA A 75 3.97 1.94 -5.21
CA ALA A 75 5.21 2.50 -5.75
C ALA A 75 5.52 3.89 -5.16
N THR A 76 4.51 4.75 -5.11
CA THR A 76 4.62 6.09 -4.51
C THR A 76 4.89 5.99 -3.00
N VAL A 77 4.24 5.06 -2.30
CA VAL A 77 4.49 4.82 -0.88
C VAL A 77 5.92 4.32 -0.64
N TRP A 78 6.43 3.41 -1.47
CA TRP A 78 7.81 2.93 -1.37
C TRP A 78 8.82 4.05 -1.62
N LYS A 79 8.57 4.88 -2.62
CA LYS A 79 9.36 6.08 -2.91
C LYS A 79 9.43 6.99 -1.68
N ALA A 80 8.29 7.30 -1.06
CA ALA A 80 8.25 8.12 0.14
C ALA A 80 9.04 7.47 1.31
N LEU A 81 8.88 6.16 1.51
CA LEU A 81 9.58 5.41 2.56
C LEU A 81 11.10 5.40 2.39
N THR A 82 11.57 5.44 1.14
CA THR A 82 13.00 5.37 0.79
C THR A 82 13.59 6.72 0.41
N CYS A 83 12.88 7.83 0.68
CA CYS A 83 13.29 9.17 0.30
C CYS A 83 14.70 9.54 0.82
N ASP A 84 15.00 9.21 2.08
CA ASP A 84 16.27 9.57 2.72
C ASP A 84 17.28 8.41 2.76
N VAL A 85 16.97 7.28 2.14
CA VAL A 85 17.84 6.10 2.14
C VAL A 85 19.00 6.34 1.17
N LYS A 86 20.24 6.33 1.69
CA LYS A 86 21.47 6.49 0.89
C LYS A 86 22.48 5.40 1.23
N GLY A 87 23.21 4.93 0.22
CA GLY A 87 24.23 3.88 0.36
C GLY A 87 23.71 2.47 0.71
N ASN A 88 22.40 2.24 0.67
CA ASN A 88 21.78 0.99 1.11
C ASN A 88 21.18 0.19 -0.05
N THR A 89 21.11 -1.13 0.14
CA THR A 89 20.56 -2.06 -0.83
C THR A 89 19.52 -2.96 -0.18
N TYR A 90 18.40 -3.22 -0.86
CA TYR A 90 17.49 -4.28 -0.49
C TYR A 90 18.24 -5.63 -0.53
N PHE A 91 17.99 -6.46 0.47
CA PHE A 91 18.82 -7.62 0.79
C PHE A 91 18.70 -8.77 -0.22
N HIS A 92 17.57 -8.85 -0.95
CA HIS A 92 17.36 -9.79 -2.06
C HIS A 92 17.70 -9.21 -3.43
N ALA A 93 18.13 -10.08 -4.35
CA ALA A 93 18.07 -9.79 -5.78
C ALA A 93 16.58 -9.68 -6.19
N THR A 94 16.21 -8.56 -6.80
CA THR A 94 14.80 -8.17 -6.93
C THR A 94 14.51 -7.31 -8.14
N CYS A 95 15.50 -6.58 -8.66
CA CYS A 95 15.36 -5.80 -9.89
C CYS A 95 15.35 -6.75 -11.08
N ASN A 96 14.15 -7.20 -11.46
CA ASN A 96 13.91 -8.27 -12.44
C ASN A 96 14.52 -9.63 -12.04
N GLY A 97 14.76 -9.85 -10.75
CA GLY A 97 15.35 -11.08 -10.22
C GLY A 97 16.86 -11.24 -10.46
N GLU A 98 17.49 -10.32 -11.19
CA GLU A 98 18.90 -10.41 -11.60
C GLU A 98 19.83 -9.62 -10.67
N GLU A 99 19.38 -8.44 -10.23
CA GLU A 99 20.22 -7.52 -9.45
C GLU A 99 19.60 -7.13 -8.10
N ARG A 100 20.46 -6.85 -7.13
CA ARG A 100 20.09 -6.06 -5.95
C ARG A 100 19.91 -4.60 -6.35
N THR A 101 19.07 -3.89 -5.61
CA THR A 101 18.97 -2.43 -5.73
C THR A 101 20.32 -1.78 -5.47
N LYS A 102 20.61 -0.63 -6.10
CA LYS A 102 21.90 0.06 -5.94
C LYS A 102 21.70 1.38 -5.17
N GLY A 103 22.29 1.48 -3.97
CA GLY A 103 22.43 2.72 -3.19
C GLY A 103 21.17 3.28 -2.51
N TYR A 104 19.96 3.05 -3.04
CA TYR A 104 18.75 3.72 -2.57
C TYR A 104 17.61 2.77 -2.19
N CYS A 105 17.86 1.46 -2.14
CA CYS A 105 16.81 0.44 -2.02
C CYS A 105 15.72 0.59 -3.10
N ARG A 106 16.10 0.98 -4.33
CA ARG A 106 15.20 1.06 -5.50
C ARG A 106 15.84 0.45 -6.75
N CYS A 107 15.00 0.07 -7.71
CA CYS A 107 15.41 -0.59 -8.95
C CYS A 107 15.50 0.37 -10.14
N ASN A 108 16.05 -0.11 -11.27
CA ASN A 108 16.06 0.59 -12.56
C ASN A 108 16.71 1.99 -12.55
N GLY A 109 17.61 2.25 -11.59
CA GLY A 109 18.25 3.56 -11.42
C GLY A 109 17.33 4.65 -10.87
N ASP A 110 16.19 4.28 -10.30
CA ASP A 110 15.35 5.17 -9.52
C ASP A 110 16.11 5.61 -8.25
N LYS A 111 16.10 6.92 -7.96
CA LYS A 111 16.82 7.50 -6.83
C LYS A 111 16.10 8.72 -6.28
N PRO A 112 16.34 9.08 -5.00
CA PRO A 112 15.89 10.35 -4.46
C PRO A 112 16.27 11.53 -5.37
N ASP A 113 15.37 12.49 -5.51
CA ASP A 113 15.52 13.71 -6.32
C ASP A 113 15.59 13.52 -7.85
N ALA A 114 15.52 12.28 -8.35
CA ALA A 114 15.46 11.98 -9.78
C ALA A 114 14.60 10.73 -10.02
N ASP A 115 13.34 10.80 -9.62
CA ASP A 115 12.47 9.64 -9.60
C ASP A 115 12.06 9.18 -11.00
N LYS A 116 12.02 7.87 -11.20
CA LYS A 116 11.49 7.24 -12.40
C LYS A 116 10.04 6.82 -12.20
N PRO A 117 9.11 7.30 -13.04
CA PRO A 117 7.71 6.92 -12.93
C PRO A 117 7.54 5.41 -13.12
N ASN A 118 6.56 4.84 -12.42
CA ASN A 118 6.18 3.43 -12.51
C ASN A 118 7.31 2.44 -12.19
N THR A 119 8.25 2.81 -11.34
CA THR A 119 9.24 1.87 -10.81
C THR A 119 8.59 1.03 -9.72
N ASP A 120 8.47 -0.28 -9.95
CA ASP A 120 7.93 -1.19 -8.95
C ASP A 120 8.84 -1.28 -7.71
N PRO A 121 8.26 -1.32 -6.50
CA PRO A 121 8.99 -1.63 -5.28
C PRO A 121 9.79 -2.94 -5.41
N PRO A 122 11.03 -2.98 -4.91
CA PRO A 122 11.91 -4.15 -4.92
C PRO A 122 11.51 -5.24 -3.89
N THR A 123 10.23 -5.32 -3.54
CA THR A 123 9.71 -6.26 -2.55
C THR A 123 8.27 -6.59 -2.86
N TYR A 124 7.88 -7.81 -2.51
CA TYR A 124 6.50 -8.29 -2.57
C TYR A 124 6.00 -8.76 -1.20
N PHE A 125 6.68 -8.37 -0.11
CA PHE A 125 6.23 -8.73 1.24
C PHE A 125 4.87 -8.15 1.58
N ASP A 126 4.44 -7.05 0.96
CA ASP A 126 3.07 -6.57 1.04
C ASP A 126 2.04 -7.53 0.40
N TYR A 127 2.46 -8.57 -0.31
CA TYR A 127 1.59 -9.65 -0.78
C TYR A 127 1.82 -10.98 -0.05
N VAL A 128 2.67 -11.00 0.98
CA VAL A 128 2.88 -12.15 1.87
C VAL A 128 1.98 -12.00 3.09
N PRO A 129 1.21 -13.04 3.49
CA PRO A 129 0.39 -13.00 4.71
C PRO A 129 1.20 -12.56 5.93
N GLN A 130 0.65 -11.67 6.76
CA GLN A 130 1.40 -11.06 7.88
C GLN A 130 2.06 -12.06 8.81
N TYR A 131 1.38 -13.16 9.11
CA TYR A 131 1.89 -14.20 9.98
C TYR A 131 3.17 -14.89 9.44
N LEU A 132 3.38 -14.87 8.12
CA LEU A 132 4.50 -15.53 7.46
C LEU A 132 5.67 -14.59 7.13
N ARG A 133 5.56 -13.29 7.45
CA ARG A 133 6.56 -12.28 7.11
C ARG A 133 7.77 -12.27 8.03
#